data_AF-A0A2T3MUH0-F1
#
_entry.id   AF-A0A2T3MUH0-F1
#
_cell.length_a   1.000
_cell.length_b   1.000
_cell.length_c   1.000
_cell.angle_alpha   90.00
_cell.angle_beta   90.00
_cell.angle_gamma   90.00
#
_symmetry.space_group_name_H-M   'P 1'
#
loop_
_entity.id
_entity.type
_entity.pdbx_description
1 polymer ?
#
loop_
_entity_poly.entity_id
_entity_poly.type
_entity_poly.pdbx_seq_one_letter_code
_entity_poly.pdbx_strand_id
1 'polypeptide(L)' 'MPITSKYSNQQVEQIISDVYDVLENHNASAELALMVVGNIATNIINADVPASQKKAIAEKFAQALLNSIKKD' A
#
# COMPACT_ATOMS: atom_id res chain seq x y z
N MET A 1 -2.95 1.36 22.70
CA MET A 1 -4.00 0.32 22.56
C MET A 1 -3.71 -0.44 21.28
N PRO A 2 -3.79 -1.78 21.25
CA PRO A 2 -3.59 -2.51 20.02
C PRO A 2 -4.71 -2.10 19.06
N ILE A 3 -4.32 -1.61 17.89
CA ILE A 3 -5.27 -1.37 16.80
C ILE A 3 -5.72 -2.76 16.39
N THR A 4 -6.90 -3.19 16.86
CA THR A 4 -7.52 -4.40 16.36
C THR A 4 -7.76 -4.17 14.87
N SER A 5 -6.93 -4.81 14.04
CA SER A 5 -7.08 -4.75 12.59
C SER A 5 -8.51 -5.17 12.25
N LYS A 6 -9.21 -4.35 11.46
CA LYS A 6 -10.55 -4.69 10.96
C LYS A 6 -10.53 -5.90 10.03
N TYR A 7 -9.36 -6.31 9.58
CA TYR A 7 -9.11 -7.42 8.67
C TYR A 7 -8.33 -8.52 9.37
N SER A 8 -8.63 -9.78 9.05
CA SER A 8 -7.82 -10.89 9.54
C SER A 8 -6.40 -10.78 8.98
N ASN A 9 -5.39 -11.05 9.81
CA ASN A 9 -3.99 -11.01 9.37
C ASN A 9 -3.77 -11.93 8.16
N GLN A 10 -4.39 -13.11 8.16
CA GLN A 10 -4.30 -14.08 7.06
C GLN A 10 -4.82 -13.53 5.73
N GLN A 11 -5.96 -12.83 5.73
CA GLN A 11 -6.49 -12.24 4.50
C GLN A 11 -5.56 -11.14 3.97
N VAL A 12 -5.01 -10.32 4.84
CA VAL A 12 -4.08 -9.25 4.46
C VAL A 12 -2.79 -9.83 3.90
N GLU A 13 -2.21 -10.82 4.56
CA GLU A 13 -0.99 -11.51 4.12
C GLU A 13 -1.18 -12.21 2.78
N GLN A 14 -2.31 -12.87 2.56
CA GLN A 14 -2.61 -13.52 1.28
C GLN A 14 -2.66 -12.50 0.14
N ILE A 15 -3.37 -11.38 0.33
CA ILE A 15 -3.46 -10.34 -0.70
C ILE A 15 -2.09 -9.73 -1.00
N ILE A 16 -1.25 -9.52 0.02
CA ILE A 16 0.12 -9.02 -0.16
C ILE A 16 0.94 -10.03 -0.97
N SER A 17 0.85 -11.32 -0.65
CA SER A 17 1.55 -12.38 -1.39
C SER A 17 1.13 -12.40 -2.85
N ASP A 18 -0.17 -12.41 -3.13
CA ASP A 18 -0.69 -12.46 -4.50
C ASP A 18 -0.23 -11.25 -5.33
N VAL A 19 -0.17 -10.07 -4.73
CA VAL A 19 0.35 -8.86 -5.40
C VAL A 19 1.85 -8.98 -5.65
N TYR A 20 2.62 -9.55 -4.72
CA TYR A 20 4.04 -9.76 -4.88
C TYR A 20 4.34 -10.77 -6.00
N ASP A 21 3.60 -11.88 -6.02
CA ASP A 21 3.71 -12.92 -7.05
C ASP A 21 3.44 -12.35 -8.45
N VAL A 22 2.45 -11.47 -8.60
CA VAL A 22 2.20 -10.78 -9.89
C VAL A 22 3.41 -9.94 -10.31
N LEU A 23 4.04 -9.21 -9.39
CA LEU A 23 5.22 -8.40 -9.72
C LEU A 23 6.42 -9.28 -10.09
N GLU A 24 6.64 -10.38 -9.37
CA GLU A 24 7.70 -11.35 -9.68
C GLU A 24 7.48 -12.05 -11.03
N ASN A 25 6.26 -12.48 -11.32
CA ASN A 25 5.91 -13.12 -12.60
C ASN A 25 6.19 -12.22 -13.81
N HIS A 26 6.12 -10.90 -13.62
CA HIS A 26 6.46 -9.91 -14.64
C HIS A 26 7.95 -9.52 -14.64
N ASN A 27 8.78 -10.14 -13.79
CA ASN A 27 10.20 -9.79 -13.57
C ASN A 27 10.38 -8.28 -13.31
N ALA A 28 9.46 -7.69 -12.54
CA ALA A 28 9.49 -6.26 -12.28
C ALA A 28 10.73 -5.90 -11.45
N SER A 29 11.52 -4.95 -11.93
CA SER A 29 12.58 -4.36 -11.12
C SER A 29 11.98 -3.65 -9.89
N ALA A 30 12.78 -3.44 -8.85
CA ALA A 30 12.32 -2.73 -7.65
C ALA A 30 11.74 -1.33 -7.98
N GLU A 31 12.35 -0.62 -8.93
CA GLU A 31 11.86 0.67 -9.41
C GLU A 31 10.48 0.54 -10.09
N LEU A 32 10.32 -0.43 -11.00
CA LEU A 32 9.05 -0.68 -11.69
C LEU A 32 7.95 -1.11 -10.71
N ALA A 33 8.27 -2.00 -9.78
CA ALA A 33 7.36 -2.45 -8.73
C ALA A 33 6.87 -1.28 -7.86
N LEU A 34 7.77 -0.42 -7.40
CA LEU A 34 7.41 0.76 -6.61
C LEU A 34 6.55 1.75 -7.40
N MET A 35 6.86 1.97 -8.69
CA MET A 35 6.05 2.81 -9.57
C MET A 35 4.62 2.25 -9.73
N VAL A 36 4.49 0.95 -9.98
CA VAL A 36 3.18 0.29 -10.15
C VAL A 36 2.37 0.36 -8.86
N VAL A 37 2.95 0.01 -7.71
CA VAL A 37 2.26 0.08 -6.41
C VAL A 37 1.86 1.51 -6.07
N GLY A 38 2.72 2.50 -6.35
CA GLY A 38 2.39 3.92 -6.18
C GLY A 38 1.22 4.39 -7.05
N ASN A 39 1.13 3.91 -8.30
CA ASN A 39 0.01 4.20 -9.19
C ASN A 39 -1.29 3.53 -8.70
N ILE A 40 -1.23 2.29 -8.21
CA ILE A 40 -2.38 1.61 -7.62
C ILE A 40 -2.90 2.40 -6.42
N ALA A 41 -2.03 2.80 -5.49
CA ALA A 41 -2.41 3.62 -4.33
C ALA A 41 -3.04 4.96 -4.75
N THR A 42 -2.46 5.62 -5.76
CA THR A 42 -2.99 6.87 -6.31
C THR A 42 -4.39 6.69 -6.91
N ASN A 43 -4.63 5.59 -7.64
CA ASN A 43 -5.92 5.28 -8.24
C ASN A 43 -6.99 5.01 -7.17
N ILE A 44 -6.66 4.24 -6.12
CA ILE A 44 -7.57 4.00 -4.98
C ILE A 44 -7.95 5.32 -4.31
N ILE A 45 -6.96 6.19 -4.01
CA ILE A 45 -7.24 7.49 -3.40
C ILE A 45 -8.10 8.36 -4.33
N ASN A 46 -7.89 8.28 -5.65
CA ASN A 46 -8.67 9.09 -6.58
C ASN A 46 -10.11 8.61 -6.76
N ALA A 47 -10.34 7.30 -6.74
CA ALA A 47 -11.64 6.68 -6.96
C ALA A 47 -12.49 6.60 -5.67
N ASP A 48 -11.88 6.17 -4.57
CA ASP A 48 -12.63 5.70 -3.39
C ASP A 48 -12.59 6.68 -2.21
N VAL A 49 -11.85 7.79 -2.31
CA VAL A 49 -11.73 8.80 -1.26
C VAL A 49 -12.40 10.11 -1.66
N PRO A 50 -13.23 10.72 -0.78
CA PRO A 50 -13.80 12.04 -1.02
C PRO A 50 -12.74 13.09 -1.33
N ALA A 51 -13.00 13.97 -2.30
CA ALA A 51 -12.03 14.97 -2.76
C ALA A 51 -11.40 15.81 -1.63
N SER A 52 -12.20 16.17 -0.62
CA SER A 52 -11.74 16.92 0.55
C SER A 52 -10.76 16.17 1.46
N GLN A 53 -10.69 14.84 1.36
CA GLN A 53 -9.86 13.98 2.20
C GLN A 53 -8.66 13.38 1.48
N LYS A 54 -8.62 13.41 0.13
CA LYS A 54 -7.56 12.77 -0.68
C LYS A 54 -6.15 13.12 -0.21
N LYS A 55 -5.87 14.42 -0.06
CA LYS A 55 -4.55 14.90 0.36
C LYS A 55 -4.17 14.40 1.76
N ALA A 56 -5.08 14.52 2.73
CA ALA A 56 -4.84 14.08 4.10
C ALA A 56 -4.65 12.55 4.20
N ILE A 57 -5.34 11.76 3.38
CA ILE A 57 -5.15 10.30 3.31
C ILE A 57 -3.81 9.96 2.67
N ALA A 58 -3.44 10.62 1.56
CA ALA A 58 -2.15 10.43 0.92
C ALA A 58 -0.97 10.73 1.86
N GLU A 59 -1.05 11.84 2.62
CA GLU A 59 -0.04 12.22 3.62
C GLU A 59 0.08 11.16 4.73
N LYS A 60 -1.06 10.68 5.26
CA LYS A 60 -1.06 9.62 6.29
C LYS A 60 -0.48 8.31 5.76
N PHE A 61 -0.80 7.94 4.52
CA PHE A 61 -0.26 6.76 3.86
C PHE A 61 1.26 6.85 3.71
N ALA A 62 1.77 7.98 3.21
CA ALA A 62 3.21 8.23 3.08
C ALA A 62 3.92 8.19 4.45
N GLN A 63 3.34 8.81 5.48
CA GLN A 63 3.91 8.78 6.83
C GLN A 63 3.93 7.36 7.42
N ALA A 64 2.89 6.57 7.20
CA ALA A 64 2.84 5.18 7.64
C ALA A 64 3.95 4.36 6.96
N LEU A 65 4.14 4.52 5.65
CA LEU A 65 5.24 3.88 4.91
C LEU A 65 6.60 4.24 5.50
N LEU A 66 6.86 5.54 5.73
CA LEU A 66 8.11 6.01 6.33
C LEU A 66 8.34 5.43 7.74
N ASN A 67 7.29 5.26 8.53
CA ASN A 67 7.38 4.68 9.87
C ASN A 67 7.57 3.15 9.85
N SER A 68 7.14 2.47 8.78
CA SER A 68 7.28 1.02 8.61
C SER A 68 8.67 0.60 8.14
N ILE A 69 9.42 1.50 7.52
CA ILE A 69 10.83 1.26 7.18
C ILE A 69 11.62 1.28 8.47
N LYS A 70 12.21 0.14 8.84
CA LYS A 70 13.09 0.05 10.01
C LYS A 70 14.24 1.05 9.84
N LYS A 71 14.41 1.94 10.81
CA LYS A 71 15.72 2.57 11.04
C LYS A 71 16.58 1.51 11.69
N ASP A 72 17.71 1.21 11.08
CA ASP A 72 18.75 0.37 11.68
C ASP A 72 19.10 0.82 13.10
#